data_AF-A0A853BJY2-F1
#
_entry.id   AF-A0A853BJY2-F1
#
_cell.length_a   1.000
_cell.length_b   1.000
_cell.length_c   1.000
_cell.angle_alpha   90.00
_cell.angle_beta   90.00
_cell.angle_gamma   90.00
#
_symmetry.space_group_name_H-M   'P 1'
#
loop_
_entity.id
_entity.type
_entity.pdbx_description
1 polymer ?
#
loop_
_entity_poly.entity_id
_entity_poly.type
_entity_poly.pdbx_seq_one_letter_code
_entity_poly.pdbx_strand_id
1 'polypeptide(L)'
;MSENRPVEGEHRYQQQIDSPDQHEERPGKSLVTTNHDVIRQWAEERDARPATVPGSEYDGRPGRLLFDFPGYSGEKLRHIDWDEWFEAFDERGLNFIYQEHKKDGQPSNFFQLENPTENS
;
A
#
# COMPACT_ATOMS: atom_id res chain seq x y z
N MET A 1 8.97 -5.41 -15.08
CA MET A 1 10.08 -4.62 -14.50
C MET A 1 9.46 -3.94 -13.29
N SER A 2 10.05 -4.03 -12.11
CA SER A 2 9.50 -3.37 -10.93
C SER A 2 9.54 -1.86 -11.16
N GLU A 3 8.40 -1.21 -11.23
CA GLU A 3 8.32 0.23 -11.43
C GLU A 3 8.47 0.92 -10.06
N ASN A 4 9.40 1.86 -9.99
CA ASN A 4 9.63 2.68 -8.79
C ASN A 4 9.61 4.15 -9.23
N ARG A 5 8.42 4.73 -9.28
CA ARG A 5 8.25 6.17 -9.43
C ARG A 5 8.74 6.87 -8.15
N PRO A 6 9.23 8.12 -8.19
CA PRO A 6 9.60 8.81 -6.96
C PRO A 6 8.37 9.02 -6.07
N VAL A 7 8.56 8.98 -4.74
CA VAL A 7 7.56 9.46 -3.78
C VAL A 7 7.40 10.97 -3.97
N GLU A 8 6.17 11.43 -4.16
CA GLU A 8 5.83 12.84 -4.40
C GLU A 8 5.12 13.45 -3.19
N GLY A 9 5.11 14.77 -3.05
CA GLY A 9 4.49 15.45 -1.90
C GLY A 9 5.41 15.55 -0.67
N GLU A 10 4.91 16.13 0.41
CA GLU A 10 5.72 16.42 1.60
C GLU A 10 5.54 15.35 2.70
N HIS A 11 6.62 14.60 2.96
CA HIS A 11 6.64 13.52 3.96
C HIS A 11 7.65 13.79 5.08
N ARG A 12 7.40 14.80 5.92
CA ARG A 12 8.33 15.16 7.02
C ARG A 12 8.43 14.10 8.12
N TYR A 13 7.42 13.25 8.27
CA TYR A 13 7.31 12.31 9.38
C TYR A 13 7.48 10.86 8.97
N GLN A 14 7.15 10.52 7.72
CA GLN A 14 7.33 9.19 7.16
C GLN A 14 8.80 8.99 6.75
N GLN A 15 9.32 7.79 7.01
CA GLN A 15 10.60 7.37 6.44
C GLN A 15 10.34 6.79 5.05
N GLN A 16 11.06 7.27 4.04
CA GLN A 16 10.98 6.72 2.68
C GLN A 16 11.70 5.37 2.61
N ILE A 17 11.07 4.39 1.96
CA ILE A 17 11.59 3.05 1.72
C ILE A 17 11.59 2.80 0.21
N ASP A 18 12.76 2.51 -0.35
CA ASP A 18 12.96 2.36 -1.80
C ASP A 18 13.41 0.95 -2.21
N SER A 19 13.71 0.07 -1.26
CA SER A 19 14.09 -1.35 -1.48
C SER A 19 13.46 -2.25 -0.42
N PRO A 20 13.11 -3.51 -0.73
CA PRO A 20 12.58 -4.44 0.26
C PRO A 20 13.56 -4.83 1.38
N ASP A 21 14.87 -4.56 1.21
CA ASP A 21 15.89 -4.76 2.25
C ASP A 21 15.93 -3.62 3.29
N GLN A 22 15.20 -2.54 3.05
CA GLN A 22 15.11 -1.40 3.97
C GLN A 22 13.88 -1.58 4.87
N HIS A 23 14.10 -1.39 6.17
CA HIS A 23 13.07 -1.53 7.19
C HIS A 23 12.96 -0.25 8.02
N GLU A 24 11.92 -0.19 8.86
CA GLU A 24 11.72 0.90 9.80
C GLU A 24 12.92 1.07 10.75
N GLU A 25 13.32 2.33 10.99
CA GLU A 25 14.36 2.65 11.99
C GLU A 25 13.99 2.16 13.41
N ARG A 26 12.69 2.09 13.70
CA ARG A 26 12.14 1.58 14.95
C ARG A 26 10.66 1.18 14.80
N PRO A 27 10.15 0.25 15.62
CA PRO A 27 8.74 -0.13 15.59
C PRO A 27 7.78 1.04 15.78
N GLY A 28 6.68 1.01 15.02
CA GLY A 28 5.64 2.05 15.01
C GLY A 28 6.03 3.32 14.26
N LYS A 29 7.08 3.27 13.44
CA LYS A 29 7.46 4.35 12.52
C LYS A 29 6.58 4.26 11.28
N SER A 30 5.94 5.36 10.90
CA SER A 30 5.26 5.45 9.61
C SER A 30 6.30 5.49 8.49
N LEU A 31 6.04 4.70 7.45
CA LEU A 31 6.87 4.56 6.26
C LEU A 31 6.07 5.03 5.04
N VAL A 32 6.78 5.39 3.98
CA VAL A 32 6.19 5.73 2.68
C VAL A 32 7.00 5.10 1.55
N THR A 33 6.32 4.54 0.57
CA THR A 33 6.94 3.97 -0.62
C THR A 33 6.02 4.05 -1.83
N THR A 34 6.62 3.91 -2.98
CA THR A 34 6.01 3.71 -4.30
C THR A 34 6.56 2.44 -4.97
N ASN A 35 7.49 1.75 -4.31
CA ASN A 35 8.14 0.57 -4.84
C ASN A 35 7.20 -0.64 -4.72
N HIS A 36 6.85 -1.23 -5.87
CA HIS A 36 5.94 -2.37 -5.96
C HIS A 36 6.42 -3.59 -5.19
N ASP A 37 7.72 -3.86 -5.17
CA ASP A 37 8.28 -5.03 -4.49
C ASP A 37 8.20 -4.87 -2.96
N VAL A 38 8.38 -3.65 -2.45
CA VAL A 38 8.19 -3.33 -1.03
C VAL A 38 6.73 -3.57 -0.62
N ILE A 39 5.79 -3.05 -1.42
CA ILE A 39 4.35 -3.21 -1.16
C ILE A 39 3.94 -4.68 -1.23
N ARG A 40 4.42 -5.41 -2.24
CA ARG A 40 4.16 -6.85 -2.42
C ARG A 40 4.66 -7.65 -1.22
N GLN A 41 5.93 -7.47 -0.86
CA GLN A 41 6.51 -8.19 0.28
C GLN A 41 5.76 -7.87 1.58
N TRP A 42 5.45 -6.59 1.84
CA TRP A 42 4.70 -6.20 3.03
C TRP A 42 3.33 -6.88 3.11
N ALA A 43 2.60 -6.97 2.01
CA ALA A 43 1.30 -7.66 1.98
C ALA A 43 1.45 -9.18 2.15
N GLU A 44 2.40 -9.80 1.44
CA GLU A 44 2.62 -11.25 1.47
C GLU A 44 3.06 -11.77 2.84
N GLU A 45 3.92 -11.04 3.56
CA GLU A 45 4.31 -11.34 4.95
C GLU A 45 3.13 -11.39 5.93
N ARG A 46 2.00 -10.78 5.56
CA ARG A 46 0.75 -10.71 6.33
C ARG A 46 -0.33 -11.62 5.76
N ASP A 47 0.03 -12.48 4.80
CA ASP A 47 -0.89 -13.33 4.02
C ASP A 47 -2.00 -12.52 3.35
N ALA A 48 -1.76 -11.24 3.06
CA ALA A 48 -2.74 -10.33 2.52
C ALA A 48 -2.76 -10.38 0.99
N ARG A 49 -3.96 -10.27 0.39
CA ARG A 49 -4.15 -10.35 -1.06
C ARG A 49 -4.67 -9.04 -1.63
N PRO A 50 -4.19 -8.59 -2.81
CA PRO A 50 -4.74 -7.40 -3.46
C PRO A 50 -6.24 -7.54 -3.69
N ALA A 51 -6.99 -6.50 -3.37
CA ALA A 51 -8.44 -6.54 -3.43
C ALA A 51 -9.06 -5.18 -3.74
N THR A 52 -10.33 -5.21 -4.12
CA THR A 52 -11.16 -4.03 -4.33
C THR A 52 -12.58 -4.22 -3.79
N VAL A 53 -13.33 -3.12 -3.67
CA VAL A 53 -14.75 -3.15 -3.33
C VAL A 53 -15.56 -3.34 -4.63
N PRO A 54 -16.40 -4.39 -4.74
CA PRO A 54 -17.27 -4.59 -5.90
C PRO A 54 -18.14 -3.35 -6.18
N GLY A 55 -18.22 -2.93 -7.44
CA GLY A 55 -19.02 -1.77 -7.85
C GLY A 55 -18.37 -0.42 -7.53
N SER A 56 -17.14 -0.40 -6.99
CA SER A 56 -16.36 0.84 -6.90
C SER A 56 -15.64 1.19 -8.21
N GLU A 57 -15.69 0.32 -9.22
CA GLU A 57 -14.92 0.49 -10.45
C GLU A 57 -15.20 1.81 -11.18
N TYR A 58 -14.14 2.44 -11.68
CA TYR A 58 -14.19 3.65 -12.49
C TYR A 58 -13.33 3.44 -13.73
N ASP A 59 -13.88 3.73 -14.92
CA ASP A 59 -13.22 3.50 -16.21
C ASP A 59 -12.62 2.09 -16.39
N GLY A 60 -13.32 1.07 -15.86
CA GLY A 60 -12.89 -0.34 -15.97
C GLY A 60 -11.78 -0.75 -15.00
N ARG A 61 -11.41 0.10 -14.03
CA ARG A 61 -10.35 -0.15 -13.05
C ARG A 61 -10.88 -0.20 -11.62
N PRO A 62 -10.18 -0.88 -10.68
CA PRO A 62 -10.55 -0.90 -9.26
C PRO A 62 -10.72 0.50 -8.68
N GLY A 63 -11.89 0.85 -8.14
CA GLY A 63 -12.10 2.17 -7.53
C GLY A 63 -11.32 2.34 -6.24
N ARG A 64 -11.55 1.43 -5.29
CA ARG A 64 -10.81 1.38 -4.03
C ARG A 64 -9.76 0.27 -4.09
N LEU A 65 -8.50 0.63 -3.85
CA LEU A 65 -7.40 -0.32 -3.72
C LEU A 65 -7.24 -0.71 -2.25
N LEU A 66 -7.38 -1.99 -1.95
CA LEU A 66 -7.32 -2.57 -0.62
C LEU A 66 -6.46 -3.84 -0.61
N PHE A 67 -6.23 -4.35 0.60
CA PHE A 67 -5.75 -5.71 0.83
C PHE A 67 -6.78 -6.48 1.66
N ASP A 68 -7.05 -7.71 1.27
CA ASP A 68 -7.83 -8.67 2.06
C ASP A 68 -6.88 -9.42 3.00
N PHE A 69 -7.02 -9.18 4.30
CA PHE A 69 -6.20 -9.81 5.35
C PHE A 69 -6.89 -11.04 5.93
N PRO A 70 -6.15 -12.10 6.27
CA PRO A 70 -6.74 -13.29 6.89
C PRO A 70 -7.45 -12.94 8.20
N GLY A 71 -8.63 -13.53 8.41
CA GLY A 71 -9.45 -13.30 9.61
C GLY A 71 -10.24 -11.98 9.60
N TYR A 72 -10.11 -11.15 8.56
CA TYR A 72 -11.00 -10.03 8.32
C TYR A 72 -12.24 -10.52 7.53
N SER A 73 -13.44 -10.16 7.97
CA SER A 73 -14.71 -10.55 7.30
C SER A 73 -15.70 -9.40 7.18
N GLY A 74 -15.23 -8.16 7.36
CA GLY A 74 -16.09 -6.97 7.46
C GLY A 74 -16.63 -6.48 6.11
N GLU A 75 -15.86 -6.62 5.03
CA GLU A 75 -16.23 -6.15 3.69
C GLU A 75 -16.22 -7.31 2.69
N LYS A 76 -17.19 -7.33 1.77
CA LYS A 76 -17.19 -8.27 0.64
C LYS A 76 -16.18 -7.78 -0.39
N LEU A 77 -14.93 -8.17 -0.24
CA LEU A 77 -13.86 -7.80 -1.16
C LEU A 77 -13.83 -8.72 -2.39
N ARG A 78 -13.49 -8.16 -3.55
CA ARG A 78 -13.13 -8.89 -4.77
C ARG A 78 -11.61 -8.94 -4.86
N HIS A 79 -11.02 -10.14 -4.88
CA HIS A 79 -9.59 -10.30 -5.15
C HIS A 79 -9.29 -9.87 -6.58
N ILE A 80 -8.17 -9.18 -6.75
CA ILE A 80 -7.60 -8.76 -8.02
C ILE A 80 -6.13 -9.19 -8.06
N ASP A 81 -5.56 -9.26 -9.25
CA ASP A 81 -4.13 -9.58 -9.38
C ASP A 81 -3.26 -8.35 -9.11
N TRP A 82 -1.98 -8.58 -8.80
CA TRP A 82 -1.02 -7.52 -8.53
C TRP A 82 -0.91 -6.51 -9.67
N ASP A 83 -0.95 -6.97 -10.92
CA ASP A 83 -0.87 -6.10 -12.09
C ASP A 83 -2.04 -5.10 -12.13
N GLU A 84 -3.29 -5.56 -11.90
CA GLU A 84 -4.48 -4.69 -11.86
C GLU A 84 -4.40 -3.68 -10.69
N TRP A 85 -3.85 -4.10 -9.56
CA TRP A 85 -3.69 -3.23 -8.38
C TRP A 85 -2.63 -2.15 -8.64
N PHE A 86 -1.46 -2.53 -9.17
CA PHE A 86 -0.36 -1.60 -9.42
C PHE A 86 -0.65 -0.66 -10.59
N GLU A 87 -1.32 -1.12 -11.65
CA GLU A 87 -1.74 -0.26 -12.76
C GLU A 87 -2.62 0.91 -12.28
N ALA A 88 -3.56 0.63 -11.37
CA ALA A 88 -4.40 1.66 -10.77
C ALA A 88 -3.64 2.54 -9.75
N PHE A 89 -2.67 1.98 -9.03
CA PHE A 89 -1.82 2.70 -8.09
C PHE A 89 -0.92 3.73 -8.79
N ASP A 90 -0.28 3.32 -9.87
CA ASP A 90 0.67 4.14 -10.64
C ASP A 90 -0.05 5.21 -11.47
N GLU A 91 -1.14 4.86 -12.15
CA GLU A 91 -1.92 5.82 -12.95
C GLU A 91 -2.41 7.00 -12.10
N ARG A 92 -2.74 6.72 -10.83
CA ARG A 92 -3.23 7.72 -9.89
C ARG A 92 -2.13 8.44 -9.13
N GLY A 93 -0.85 8.09 -9.36
CA GLY A 93 0.28 8.67 -8.65
C GLY A 93 0.19 8.53 -7.13
N LEU A 94 -0.32 7.40 -6.63
CA LEU A 94 -0.59 7.20 -5.20
C LEU A 94 0.66 6.83 -4.41
N ASN A 95 0.87 7.42 -3.24
CA ASN A 95 1.89 6.98 -2.29
C ASN A 95 1.32 5.92 -1.35
N PHE A 96 2.10 4.89 -1.06
CA PHE A 96 1.77 3.86 -0.08
C PHE A 96 2.37 4.21 1.28
N ILE A 97 1.51 4.65 2.21
CA ILE A 97 1.90 4.96 3.59
C ILE A 97 1.56 3.76 4.46
N TYR A 98 2.52 3.25 5.23
CA TYR A 98 2.31 2.03 6.02
C TYR A 98 3.12 2.01 7.32
N GLN A 99 2.91 0.96 8.12
CA GLN A 99 3.77 0.62 9.26
C GLN A 99 4.14 -0.86 9.12
N GLU A 100 5.41 -1.21 9.32
CA GLU A 100 5.80 -2.63 9.38
C GLU A 100 5.32 -3.23 10.69
N HIS A 101 5.75 -2.65 11.82
CA HIS A 101 5.32 -3.08 13.14
C HIS A 101 4.62 -1.97 13.92
N LYS A 102 3.79 -2.38 14.87
CA LYS A 102 3.26 -1.50 15.92
C LYS A 102 4.38 -1.16 16.92
N LYS A 103 4.14 -0.20 17.81
CA LYS A 103 5.10 0.19 18.86
C LYS A 103 5.52 -0.96 19.80
N ASP A 104 4.70 -2.00 19.90
CA ASP A 104 4.96 -3.20 20.70
C ASP A 104 5.77 -4.28 19.95
N GLY A 105 6.15 -4.02 18.69
CA GLY A 105 6.92 -4.93 17.85
C GLY A 105 6.09 -5.98 17.12
N GLN A 106 4.77 -6.03 17.30
CA GLN A 106 3.93 -6.95 16.53
C GLN A 106 3.67 -6.40 15.11
N PRO A 107 3.49 -7.26 14.10
CA PRO A 107 3.14 -6.84 12.74
C PRO A 107 1.91 -5.91 12.72
N SER A 108 1.97 -4.90 11.86
CA SER A 108 0.88 -3.94 11.64
C SER A 108 0.24 -4.17 10.27
N ASN A 109 -1.09 -4.18 10.22
CA ASN A 109 -1.85 -4.20 8.96
C ASN A 109 -2.24 -2.78 8.50
N PHE A 110 -1.69 -1.74 9.13
CA PHE A 110 -1.99 -0.36 8.80
C PHE A 110 -1.35 0.02 7.46
N PHE A 111 -2.20 0.47 6.53
CA PHE A 111 -1.78 1.19 5.34
C PHE A 111 -2.79 2.28 4.98
N GLN A 112 -2.33 3.24 4.19
CA GLN A 112 -3.12 4.29 3.59
C GLN A 112 -2.54 4.59 2.21
N LEU A 113 -3.43 4.88 1.26
CA LEU A 113 -3.06 5.41 -0.05
C LEU A 113 -3.34 6.90 -0.07
N GLU A 114 -2.33 7.68 -0.47
CA GLU A 114 -2.43 9.13 -0.51
C GLU A 114 -2.15 9.63 -1.93
N ASN A 115 -2.99 10.53 -2.42
CA ASN A 115 -2.71 11.28 -3.65
C ASN A 115 -2.00 12.59 -3.27
N PRO A 116 -0.73 12.77 -3.66
CA PRO A 116 0.04 13.97 -3.32
C PRO A 116 -0.44 15.23 -4.06
N THR A 117 -1.20 15.08 -5.16
CA THR A 117 -1.67 16.20 -6.00
C THR A 117 -3.04 16.75 -5.59
N GLU A 118 -3.85 15.97 -4.87
CA GLU A 118 -5.21 16.39 -4.45
C GLU A 118 -5.27 17.03 -3.06
N ASN A 119 -4.17 17.03 -2.30
CA ASN A 119 -4.08 17.64 -0.98
C ASN A 119 -3.51 19.08 -0.99
N SER A 120 -3.63 19.81 -2.11
CA SER A 120 -3.21 21.22 -2.26
C SER A 120 -4.34 22.22 -2.07
#